data_AF-A0A3D4RNW5-F1
#
_entry.id   AF-A0A3D4RNW5-F1
#
_cell.length_a   1.000
_cell.length_b   1.000
_cell.length_c   1.000
_cell.angle_alpha   90.00
_cell.angle_beta   90.00
_cell.angle_gamma   90.00
#
_symmetry.space_group_name_H-M   'P 1'
#
loop_
_entity.id
_entity.type
_entity.pdbx_description
1 polymer ?
#
loop_
_entity_poly.entity_id
_entity_poly.type
_entity_poly.pdbx_seq_one_letter_code
_entity_poly.pdbx_strand_id
1 'polypeptide(L)'
;MRRMKNTIRCVLLLVSLCFMQCREPATTTTAQRESHYDKGQVMFYGAYYAEEGVEQNVVALDMYSKGLSLDSAGYMVGTGVNLYISDIFLPKQDTFLVETTYVADTTGNEFTFLPGVNYEGQISGVYVLQVTDGALSSAELFSEGSFKVVSKEDSVFIEFLLQNEAGKKYAADFKGKLPYFDGR
;
A
#
# COMPACT_ATOMS: atom_id res chain seq x y z
N MET A 1 79.95 -6.85 19.53
CA MET A 1 79.50 -7.39 18.22
C MET A 1 79.82 -8.88 18.14
N ARG A 2 78.83 -9.76 18.32
CA ARG A 2 78.94 -11.19 17.96
C ARG A 2 77.56 -11.87 17.87
N ARG A 3 77.19 -12.17 16.62
CA ARG A 3 76.40 -13.30 16.09
C ARG A 3 75.00 -13.63 16.66
N MET A 4 74.00 -13.30 15.83
CA MET A 4 72.78 -14.09 15.62
C MET A 4 73.09 -15.55 15.26
N LYS A 5 72.34 -16.51 15.81
CA LYS A 5 71.96 -17.78 15.18
C LYS A 5 70.58 -18.24 15.67
N ASN A 6 69.63 -18.22 14.73
CA ASN A 6 68.56 -19.18 14.45
C ASN A 6 67.93 -19.97 15.61
N THR A 7 66.61 -19.89 15.75
CA THR A 7 65.76 -21.04 15.42
C THR A 7 64.33 -20.62 15.09
N ILE A 8 63.92 -20.90 13.85
CA ILE A 8 62.53 -20.95 13.40
C ILE A 8 61.97 -22.29 13.85
N ARG A 9 60.84 -22.31 14.57
CA ARG A 9 59.82 -23.36 14.44
C ARG A 9 58.43 -22.76 14.56
N CYS A 10 57.74 -22.78 13.44
CA CYS A 10 56.31 -22.59 13.29
C CYS A 10 55.57 -23.60 14.17
N VAL A 11 54.66 -23.12 15.02
CA VAL A 11 53.52 -23.92 15.47
C VAL A 11 52.28 -23.06 15.21
N LEU A 12 51.64 -23.38 14.08
CA LEU A 12 50.28 -22.98 13.75
C LEU A 12 49.36 -23.47 14.87
N LEU A 13 48.70 -22.54 15.58
CA LEU A 13 47.55 -22.86 16.41
C LEU A 13 46.34 -22.22 15.73
N LEU A 14 45.61 -23.06 14.99
CA LEU A 14 44.30 -22.78 14.41
C LEU A 14 43.37 -22.30 15.53
N VAL A 15 43.09 -21.00 15.56
CA VAL A 15 41.90 -20.47 16.23
C VAL A 15 40.73 -20.76 15.28
N SER A 16 40.14 -21.94 15.45
CA SER A 16 38.90 -22.31 14.76
C SER A 16 37.79 -21.37 15.23
N LEU A 17 37.38 -20.49 14.32
CA LEU A 17 36.14 -19.73 14.38
C LEU A 17 34.97 -20.70 14.64
N CYS A 18 34.45 -20.72 15.87
CA CYS A 18 33.07 -21.15 16.12
C CYS A 18 32.21 -19.89 16.23
N PHE A 19 31.99 -19.20 15.12
CA PHE A 19 30.78 -18.41 14.99
C PHE A 19 29.63 -19.42 14.87
N MET A 20 29.04 -19.77 16.02
CA MET A 20 27.70 -20.32 16.04
C MET A 20 26.78 -19.24 15.49
N GLN A 21 26.59 -19.27 14.18
CA GLN A 21 25.54 -18.56 13.49
C GLN A 21 24.23 -19.24 13.88
N CYS A 22 23.70 -18.82 15.03
CA CYS A 22 22.32 -19.09 15.39
C CYS A 22 21.47 -18.36 14.34
N ARG A 23 21.16 -19.08 13.26
CA ARG A 23 20.25 -18.59 12.23
C ARG A 23 18.87 -18.66 12.87
N GLU A 24 18.45 -17.55 13.46
CA GLU A 24 17.07 -17.40 13.90
C GLU A 24 16.18 -17.77 12.71
N PRO A 25 15.18 -18.65 12.91
CA PRO A 25 14.20 -18.89 11.87
C PRO A 25 13.58 -17.52 11.57
N ALA A 26 13.61 -17.11 10.30
CA ALA A 26 12.94 -15.90 9.86
C ALA A 26 11.50 -15.99 10.37
N THR A 27 11.21 -15.21 11.42
CA THR A 27 9.85 -14.99 11.87
C THR A 27 9.11 -14.51 10.64
N THR A 28 8.26 -15.37 10.12
CA THR A 28 7.28 -14.99 9.12
C THR A 28 6.36 -14.05 9.87
N THR A 29 6.70 -12.77 9.84
CA THR A 29 5.84 -11.70 10.34
C THR A 29 4.64 -11.71 9.41
N THR A 30 3.67 -12.56 9.74
CA THR A 30 2.30 -12.42 9.26
C THR A 30 1.96 -10.95 9.53
N ALA A 31 1.77 -10.17 8.48
CA ALA A 31 1.38 -8.77 8.64
C ALA A 31 0.13 -8.78 9.52
N GLN A 32 0.25 -8.26 10.74
CA GLN A 32 -0.89 -8.12 11.63
C GLN A 32 -1.81 -7.11 10.96
N ARG A 33 -3.07 -7.48 10.65
CA ARG A 33 -4.03 -6.52 10.08
C ARG A 33 -4.18 -5.36 11.04
N GLU A 34 -3.85 -4.17 10.58
CA GLU A 34 -3.87 -2.94 11.35
C GLU A 34 -5.26 -2.30 11.33
N SER A 35 -6.10 -2.59 10.33
CA SER A 35 -7.42 -1.96 10.21
C SER A 35 -8.45 -2.81 9.46
N HIS A 36 -9.73 -2.59 9.78
CA HIS A 36 -10.89 -3.04 9.00
C HIS A 36 -11.70 -1.80 8.59
N TYR A 37 -12.14 -1.78 7.34
CA TYR A 37 -12.97 -0.73 6.76
C TYR A 37 -14.44 -1.18 6.71
N ASP A 38 -15.34 -0.35 7.23
CA ASP A 38 -16.77 -0.65 7.33
C ASP A 38 -17.54 -0.19 6.09
N LYS A 39 -17.01 0.83 5.41
CA LYS A 39 -17.61 1.49 4.25
C LYS A 39 -16.53 1.79 3.22
N GLY A 40 -16.96 1.89 1.98
CA GLY A 40 -16.14 2.46 0.93
C GLY A 40 -16.98 2.88 -0.26
N GLN A 41 -16.34 3.45 -1.28
CA GLN A 41 -16.94 3.82 -2.55
C GLN A 41 -15.90 3.81 -3.67
N VAL A 42 -16.38 3.65 -4.90
CA VAL A 42 -15.59 3.77 -6.13
C VAL A 42 -16.09 4.96 -6.93
N MET A 43 -15.17 5.82 -7.35
CA MET A 43 -15.44 6.93 -8.26
C MET A 43 -14.80 6.65 -9.60
N PHE A 44 -15.57 6.73 -10.69
CA PHE A 44 -15.10 6.48 -12.04
C PHE A 44 -14.89 7.76 -12.82
N TYR A 45 -13.73 7.85 -13.46
CA TYR A 45 -13.30 9.01 -14.25
C TYR A 45 -13.16 8.70 -15.74
N GLY A 46 -13.39 7.45 -16.17
CA GLY A 46 -13.19 7.03 -17.56
C GLY A 46 -11.73 7.14 -18.00
N ALA A 47 -11.50 7.37 -19.29
CA ALA A 47 -10.16 7.55 -19.84
C ALA A 47 -9.59 8.95 -19.52
N TYR A 48 -9.39 9.21 -18.23
CA TYR A 48 -9.00 10.52 -17.69
C TYR A 48 -7.69 11.01 -18.30
N TYR A 49 -6.76 10.09 -18.57
CA TYR A 49 -5.43 10.38 -19.10
C TYR A 49 -5.28 10.10 -20.62
N ALA A 50 -6.39 10.13 -21.37
CA ALA A 50 -6.38 9.83 -22.80
C ALA A 50 -5.51 10.82 -23.60
N GLU A 51 -5.44 12.09 -23.17
CA GLU A 51 -4.60 13.11 -23.82
C GLU A 51 -3.10 12.86 -23.62
N GLU A 52 -2.70 12.17 -22.54
CA GLU A 52 -1.31 11.71 -22.33
C GLU A 52 -1.02 10.33 -22.96
N GLY A 53 -1.96 9.76 -23.71
CA GLY A 53 -1.80 8.47 -24.40
C GLY A 53 -2.06 7.25 -23.52
N VAL A 54 -2.66 7.43 -22.34
CA VAL A 54 -3.12 6.35 -21.46
C VAL A 54 -4.60 6.10 -21.75
N GLU A 55 -4.88 5.00 -22.45
CA GLU A 55 -6.21 4.64 -22.94
C GLU A 55 -7.07 3.91 -21.90
N GLN A 56 -6.47 3.55 -20.77
CA GLN A 56 -7.11 2.86 -19.65
C GLN A 56 -8.18 3.74 -19.00
N ASN A 57 -9.21 3.09 -18.48
CA ASN A 57 -10.14 3.75 -17.60
C ASN A 57 -9.52 3.96 -16.22
N VAL A 58 -9.96 4.99 -15.51
CA VAL A 58 -9.45 5.36 -14.20
C VAL A 58 -10.58 5.34 -13.18
N VAL A 59 -10.32 4.73 -12.02
CA VAL A 59 -11.16 4.85 -10.84
C VAL A 59 -10.35 5.31 -9.62
N ALA A 60 -11.02 5.92 -8.65
CA ALA A 60 -10.51 6.09 -7.30
C ALA A 60 -11.28 5.20 -6.33
N LEU A 61 -10.61 4.77 -5.27
CA LEU A 61 -11.17 3.96 -4.19
C LEU A 61 -11.02 4.70 -2.87
N ASP A 62 -12.13 4.83 -2.16
CA ASP A 62 -12.19 5.54 -0.90
C ASP A 62 -12.80 4.62 0.17
N MET A 63 -12.10 4.43 1.29
CA MET A 63 -12.43 3.48 2.35
C MET A 63 -12.46 4.16 3.72
N TYR A 64 -13.49 3.90 4.51
CA TYR A 64 -13.70 4.54 5.81
C TYR A 64 -13.82 3.52 6.93
N SER A 65 -13.04 3.71 7.98
CA SER A 65 -13.17 2.89 9.18
C SER A 65 -14.47 3.22 9.91
N LYS A 66 -14.79 2.40 10.91
CA LYS A 66 -15.82 2.74 11.87
C LYS A 66 -15.63 4.15 12.43
N GLY A 67 -16.71 4.93 12.51
CA GLY A 67 -16.72 6.27 13.10
C GLY A 67 -16.41 7.42 12.14
N LEU A 68 -15.96 7.11 10.91
CA LEU A 68 -15.73 8.09 9.85
C LEU A 68 -16.74 7.90 8.71
N SER A 69 -17.19 9.01 8.14
CA SER A 69 -18.07 9.02 6.96
C SER A 69 -17.99 10.36 6.24
N LEU A 70 -18.64 10.46 5.08
CA LEU A 70 -18.91 11.74 4.43
C LEU A 70 -20.28 12.29 4.85
N ASP A 71 -20.39 13.61 4.94
CA ASP A 71 -21.67 14.31 5.01
C ASP A 71 -22.30 14.47 3.61
N SER A 72 -23.45 15.15 3.53
CA SER A 72 -24.16 15.37 2.27
C SER A 72 -23.42 16.27 1.27
N ALA A 73 -22.43 17.04 1.72
CA ALA A 73 -21.60 17.89 0.87
C ALA A 73 -20.27 17.22 0.49
N GLY A 74 -20.04 15.98 0.95
CA GLY A 74 -18.83 15.22 0.66
C GLY A 74 -17.67 15.52 1.62
N TYR A 75 -17.90 16.21 2.73
CA TYR A 75 -16.85 16.46 3.73
C TYR A 75 -16.76 15.30 4.73
N MET A 76 -15.55 14.96 5.14
CA MET A 76 -15.31 13.97 6.19
C MET A 76 -15.85 14.47 7.54
N VAL A 77 -16.65 13.64 8.19
CA VAL A 77 -17.22 13.90 9.52
C VAL A 77 -16.98 12.69 10.44
N GLY A 78 -16.70 12.99 11.71
CA GLY A 78 -16.40 11.99 12.74
C GLY A 78 -14.90 11.75 12.92
N THR A 79 -14.56 10.60 13.50
CA THR A 79 -13.19 10.23 13.89
C THR A 79 -12.90 8.82 13.42
N GLY A 80 -11.77 8.63 12.76
CA GLY A 80 -11.36 7.34 12.22
C GLY A 80 -10.25 7.45 11.17
N VAL A 81 -10.12 6.38 10.40
CA VAL A 81 -9.11 6.20 9.36
C VAL A 81 -9.79 6.23 8.00
N ASN A 82 -9.16 6.92 7.06
CA ASN A 82 -9.53 6.89 5.66
C ASN A 82 -8.36 6.36 4.82
N LEU A 83 -8.59 5.30 4.04
CA LEU A 83 -7.65 4.88 2.99
C LEU A 83 -8.19 5.38 1.66
N TYR A 84 -7.34 6.11 0.94
CA TYR A 84 -7.62 6.58 -0.40
C TYR A 84 -6.59 6.01 -1.37
N ILE A 85 -7.06 5.53 -2.51
CA ILE A 85 -6.22 5.14 -3.65
C ILE A 85 -6.76 5.90 -4.86
N SER A 86 -6.01 6.89 -5.31
CA SER A 86 -6.27 7.56 -6.57
C SER A 86 -5.77 6.73 -7.75
N ASP A 87 -6.28 7.03 -8.94
CA ASP A 87 -5.68 6.62 -10.21
C ASP A 87 -5.45 5.11 -10.34
N ILE A 88 -6.49 4.32 -10.09
CA ILE A 88 -6.51 2.88 -10.34
C ILE A 88 -6.84 2.66 -11.81
N PHE A 89 -5.91 2.07 -12.55
CA PHE A 89 -6.01 1.85 -13.98
C PHE A 89 -6.73 0.53 -14.29
N LEU A 90 -7.87 0.65 -14.96
CA LEU A 90 -8.71 -0.45 -15.41
C LEU A 90 -8.53 -0.65 -16.92
N PRO A 91 -8.72 -1.89 -17.41
CA PRO A 91 -8.91 -2.12 -18.83
C PRO A 91 -10.02 -1.21 -19.39
N LYS A 92 -9.87 -0.78 -20.64
CA LYS A 92 -10.76 0.21 -21.28
C LYS A 92 -12.24 -0.21 -21.31
N GLN A 93 -12.51 -1.51 -21.32
CA GLN A 93 -13.86 -2.08 -21.28
C GLN A 93 -14.50 -2.08 -19.88
N ASP A 94 -13.69 -1.95 -18.83
CA ASP A 94 -14.15 -2.08 -17.45
C ASP A 94 -14.37 -0.69 -16.83
N THR A 95 -15.50 -0.53 -16.14
CA THR A 95 -15.84 0.71 -15.43
C THR A 95 -15.81 0.54 -13.92
N PHE A 96 -15.58 -0.68 -13.43
CA PHE A 96 -15.58 -1.02 -12.02
C PHE A 96 -14.39 -1.94 -11.69
N LEU A 97 -14.04 -2.04 -10.41
CA LEU A 97 -13.02 -2.98 -9.96
C LEU A 97 -13.40 -4.42 -10.33
N VAL A 98 -12.47 -5.15 -10.95
CA VAL A 98 -12.64 -6.55 -11.34
C VAL A 98 -11.85 -7.46 -10.39
N GLU A 99 -12.16 -8.75 -10.41
CA GLU A 99 -11.46 -9.74 -9.59
C GLU A 99 -10.01 -9.93 -10.06
N THR A 100 -9.08 -9.30 -9.36
CA THR A 100 -7.64 -9.42 -9.62
C THR A 100 -6.85 -8.86 -8.44
N THR A 101 -5.53 -8.86 -8.57
CA THR A 101 -4.64 -8.10 -7.71
C THR A 101 -4.17 -6.86 -8.46
N TYR A 102 -4.39 -5.70 -7.85
CA TYR A 102 -3.87 -4.42 -8.30
C TYR A 102 -2.55 -4.13 -7.58
N VAL A 103 -1.57 -3.58 -8.29
CA VAL A 103 -0.21 -3.33 -7.75
C VAL A 103 0.19 -1.87 -7.92
N ALA A 104 0.91 -1.32 -6.95
CA ALA A 104 1.46 0.02 -7.03
C ALA A 104 2.48 0.11 -8.18
N ASP A 105 2.26 1.01 -9.14
CA ASP A 105 3.12 1.19 -10.31
C ASP A 105 2.94 2.61 -10.89
N THR A 106 3.98 3.17 -11.50
CA THR A 106 3.98 4.51 -12.10
C THR A 106 3.72 4.52 -13.60
N THR A 107 3.51 3.36 -14.22
CA THR A 107 3.39 3.20 -15.69
C THR A 107 1.99 3.45 -16.24
N GLY A 108 0.94 3.41 -15.41
CA GLY A 108 -0.44 3.53 -15.88
C GLY A 108 -0.99 2.29 -16.59
N ASN A 109 -0.31 1.14 -16.44
CA ASN A 109 -0.75 -0.13 -17.02
C ASN A 109 -2.04 -0.64 -16.34
N GLU A 110 -2.79 -1.51 -17.03
CA GLU A 110 -3.96 -2.16 -16.45
C GLU A 110 -3.62 -2.88 -15.13
N PHE A 111 -4.55 -2.84 -14.19
CA PHE A 111 -4.42 -3.45 -12.86
C PHE A 111 -3.28 -2.86 -12.04
N THR A 112 -3.01 -1.58 -12.24
CA THR A 112 -2.07 -0.81 -11.41
C THR A 112 -2.77 0.36 -10.73
N PHE A 113 -2.10 0.93 -9.72
CA PHE A 113 -2.49 2.20 -9.12
C PHE A 113 -1.24 3.02 -8.80
N LEU A 114 -1.38 4.35 -8.75
CA LEU A 114 -0.22 5.20 -8.49
C LEU A 114 0.26 5.10 -7.03
N PRO A 115 1.59 5.03 -6.79
CA PRO A 115 2.18 5.19 -5.47
C PRO A 115 1.81 6.54 -4.82
N GLY A 116 1.74 6.56 -3.50
CA GLY A 116 1.53 7.75 -2.70
C GLY A 116 2.66 8.76 -2.87
N VAL A 117 2.33 9.98 -3.27
CA VAL A 117 3.28 11.09 -3.40
C VAL A 117 2.75 12.35 -2.73
N ASN A 118 3.67 13.18 -2.20
CA ASN A 118 3.36 14.52 -1.70
C ASN A 118 4.13 15.54 -2.53
N TYR A 119 3.42 16.28 -3.37
CA TYR A 119 3.98 17.35 -4.17
C TYR A 119 3.54 18.71 -3.61
N GLU A 120 4.46 19.41 -2.96
CA GLU A 120 4.22 20.76 -2.40
C GLU A 120 2.99 20.86 -1.47
N GLY A 121 2.71 19.81 -0.71
CA GLY A 121 1.56 19.73 0.21
C GLY A 121 0.29 19.15 -0.40
N GLN A 122 0.32 18.79 -1.69
CA GLN A 122 -0.75 18.05 -2.35
C GLN A 122 -0.43 16.56 -2.34
N ILE A 123 -1.27 15.78 -1.66
CA ILE A 123 -1.14 14.33 -1.58
C ILE A 123 -1.92 13.68 -2.73
N SER A 124 -1.32 12.71 -3.41
CA SER A 124 -1.94 11.90 -4.47
C SER A 124 -1.47 10.44 -4.40
N GLY A 125 -2.08 9.55 -5.18
CA GLY A 125 -1.81 8.12 -5.22
C GLY A 125 -2.49 7.39 -4.07
N VAL A 126 -1.73 6.53 -3.38
CA VAL A 126 -2.22 5.76 -2.22
C VAL A 126 -1.76 6.35 -0.89
N TYR A 127 -2.70 6.61 0.01
CA TYR A 127 -2.42 7.15 1.34
C TYR A 127 -3.51 6.82 2.35
N VAL A 128 -3.14 6.87 3.63
CA VAL A 128 -4.04 6.77 4.77
C VAL A 128 -4.07 8.09 5.52
N LEU A 129 -5.27 8.62 5.74
CA LEU A 129 -5.52 9.77 6.60
C LEU A 129 -6.03 9.32 7.96
N GLN A 130 -5.50 9.93 9.01
CA GLN A 130 -6.09 9.91 10.34
C GLN A 130 -6.93 11.16 10.52
N VAL A 131 -8.21 10.99 10.87
CA VAL A 131 -9.16 12.08 11.01
C VAL A 131 -9.70 12.09 12.43
N THR A 132 -9.70 13.27 13.04
CA THR A 132 -10.25 13.50 14.38
C THR A 132 -11.25 14.65 14.31
N ASP A 133 -12.50 14.39 14.67
CA ASP A 133 -13.60 15.36 14.66
C ASP A 133 -13.76 16.09 13.32
N GLY A 134 -13.61 15.36 12.21
CA GLY A 134 -13.68 15.87 10.84
C GLY A 134 -12.44 16.61 10.36
N ALA A 135 -11.42 16.80 11.21
CA ALA A 135 -10.18 17.45 10.84
C ALA A 135 -9.06 16.43 10.58
N LEU A 136 -8.25 16.69 9.55
CA LEU A 136 -7.06 15.90 9.26
C LEU A 136 -6.04 16.02 10.40
N SER A 137 -5.69 14.89 11.02
CA SER A 137 -4.69 14.79 12.07
C SER A 137 -3.31 14.41 11.52
N SER A 138 -3.25 13.45 10.60
CA SER A 138 -2.00 13.02 9.96
C SER A 138 -2.28 12.30 8.65
N ALA A 139 -1.28 12.25 7.77
CA ALA A 139 -1.32 11.47 6.54
C ALA A 139 -0.09 10.55 6.46
N GLU A 140 -0.30 9.33 5.98
CA GLU A 140 0.74 8.36 5.71
C GLU A 140 0.63 7.91 4.26
N LEU A 141 1.73 8.00 3.51
CA LEU A 141 1.79 7.68 2.09
C LEU A 141 2.47 6.33 1.89
N PHE A 142 2.04 5.58 0.88
CA PHE A 142 2.58 4.25 0.58
C PHE A 142 3.25 4.24 -0.79
N SER A 143 4.51 3.83 -0.84
CA SER A 143 5.31 3.82 -2.08
C SER A 143 5.15 2.53 -2.88
N GLU A 144 4.72 1.44 -2.24
CA GLU A 144 4.58 0.14 -2.87
C GLU A 144 3.46 -0.68 -2.21
N GLY A 145 3.10 -1.80 -2.87
CA GLY A 145 2.13 -2.74 -2.34
C GLY A 145 1.09 -3.17 -3.36
N SER A 146 0.01 -3.75 -2.86
CA SER A 146 -1.08 -4.27 -3.66
C SER A 146 -2.40 -4.26 -2.91
N PHE A 147 -3.50 -4.34 -3.65
CA PHE A 147 -4.77 -4.78 -3.09
C PHE A 147 -5.41 -5.84 -3.98
N LYS A 148 -6.07 -6.80 -3.35
CA LYS A 148 -6.74 -7.90 -4.04
C LYS A 148 -8.24 -7.76 -3.92
N VAL A 149 -8.94 -7.84 -5.04
CA VAL A 149 -10.41 -7.81 -5.12
C VAL A 149 -10.93 -9.22 -5.37
N VAL A 150 -11.92 -9.64 -4.58
CA VAL A 150 -12.69 -10.87 -4.77
C VAL A 150 -14.16 -10.51 -4.70
N SER A 151 -14.92 -10.83 -5.73
CA SER A 151 -16.36 -10.56 -5.78
C SER A 151 -17.13 -11.80 -5.32
N LYS A 152 -18.24 -11.57 -4.65
CA LYS A 152 -19.17 -12.62 -4.25
C LYS A 152 -20.57 -12.03 -4.22
N GLU A 153 -21.41 -12.48 -5.17
CA GLU A 153 -22.76 -11.94 -5.36
C GLU A 153 -22.71 -10.41 -5.54
N ASP A 154 -23.45 -9.67 -4.72
CA ASP A 154 -23.51 -8.19 -4.76
C ASP A 154 -22.45 -7.52 -3.86
N SER A 155 -21.47 -8.25 -3.35
CA SER A 155 -20.45 -7.74 -2.44
C SER A 155 -19.04 -8.01 -2.93
N VAL A 156 -18.11 -7.16 -2.50
CA VAL A 156 -16.68 -7.37 -2.71
C VAL A 156 -15.98 -7.59 -1.38
N PHE A 157 -14.93 -8.38 -1.42
CA PHE A 157 -13.91 -8.46 -0.39
C PHE A 157 -12.62 -7.88 -0.97
N ILE A 158 -12.03 -6.91 -0.26
CA ILE A 158 -10.78 -6.28 -0.66
C ILE A 158 -9.76 -6.44 0.46
N GLU A 159 -8.59 -6.98 0.13
CA GLU A 159 -7.46 -7.09 1.06
C GLU A 159 -6.34 -6.16 0.59
N PHE A 160 -5.86 -5.29 1.47
CA PHE A 160 -4.81 -4.31 1.21
C PHE A 160 -3.52 -4.74 1.90
N LEU A 161 -2.41 -4.69 1.16
CA LEU A 161 -1.05 -4.94 1.66
C LEU A 161 -0.13 -3.87 1.07
N LEU A 162 0.13 -2.83 1.85
CA LEU A 162 0.88 -1.65 1.44
C LEU A 162 2.17 -1.50 2.25
N GLN A 163 3.14 -0.78 1.71
CA GLN A 163 4.38 -0.46 2.40
C GLN A 163 4.84 0.96 2.03
N ASN A 164 5.30 1.72 3.03
CA ASN A 164 5.84 3.05 2.83
C ASN A 164 7.36 3.02 2.59
N GLU A 165 7.95 4.16 2.23
CA GLU A 165 9.38 4.26 1.92
C GLU A 165 10.29 3.86 3.09
N ALA A 166 9.81 4.00 4.32
CA ALA A 166 10.52 3.59 5.53
C ALA A 166 10.43 2.07 5.80
N GLY A 167 9.75 1.31 4.93
CA GLY A 167 9.55 -0.13 5.06
C GLY A 167 8.46 -0.53 6.06
N LYS A 168 7.67 0.43 6.57
CA LYS A 168 6.52 0.12 7.43
C LYS A 168 5.41 -0.45 6.56
N LYS A 169 4.88 -1.59 6.98
CA LYS A 169 3.79 -2.30 6.30
C LYS A 169 2.45 -1.88 6.88
N TYR A 170 1.44 -1.85 6.02
CA TYR A 170 0.06 -1.59 6.36
C TYR A 170 -0.82 -2.68 5.75
N ALA A 171 -1.59 -3.36 6.59
CA ALA A 171 -2.49 -4.43 6.16
C ALA A 171 -3.91 -4.13 6.62
N ALA A 172 -4.87 -4.18 5.70
CA ALA A 172 -6.27 -3.90 6.01
C ALA A 172 -7.21 -4.72 5.14
N ASP A 173 -8.50 -4.72 5.50
CA ASP A 173 -9.53 -5.35 4.67
C ASP A 173 -10.85 -4.57 4.66
N PHE A 174 -11.64 -4.81 3.62
CA PHE A 174 -13.01 -4.36 3.47
C PHE A 174 -13.88 -5.54 3.01
N LYS A 175 -15.12 -5.61 3.53
CA LYS A 175 -16.13 -6.53 3.02
C LYS A 175 -17.50 -5.86 2.99
N GLY A 176 -18.08 -5.72 1.81
CA GLY A 176 -19.42 -5.18 1.68
C GLY A 176 -19.79 -4.79 0.27
N LYS A 177 -20.89 -4.05 0.16
CA LYS A 177 -21.26 -3.37 -1.07
C LYS A 177 -20.36 -2.17 -1.27
N LEU A 178 -19.92 -1.97 -2.50
CA LEU A 178 -19.06 -0.86 -2.87
C LEU A 178 -19.83 0.01 -3.87
N PRO A 179 -20.51 1.08 -3.41
CA PRO A 179 -21.22 2.01 -4.28
C PRO A 179 -20.31 2.56 -5.38
N TYR A 180 -20.91 2.74 -6.56
CA TYR A 180 -20.28 3.26 -7.75
C TYR A 180 -20.83 4.65 -8.07
N PHE A 181 -19.93 5.59 -8.33
CA PHE A 181 -20.26 6.94 -8.78
C PHE A 181 -19.56 7.25 -10.09
N ASP A 182 -20.31 7.70 -11.11
CA ASP A 182 -19.74 8.20 -12.36
C ASP A 182 -19.43 9.69 -12.21
N GLY A 183 -18.15 10.05 -12.26
CA GLY A 183 -17.66 11.40 -12.02
C GLY A 183 -17.42 12.22 -13.30
N ARG A 184 -17.84 11.72 -14.46
CA ARG A 184 -17.67 12.37 -15.76
C ARG A 184 -18.84 13.30 -16.12
#